data_AF-A0A354R853-F1
#
_entry.id   AF-A0A354R853-F1
#
_cell.length_a   1.000
_cell.length_b   1.000
_cell.length_c   1.000
_cell.angle_alpha   90.00
_cell.angle_beta   90.00
_cell.angle_gamma   90.00
#
_symmetry.space_group_name_H-M   'P 1'
#
loop_
_entity.id
_entity.type
_entity.pdbx_description
1 polymer ?
#
loop_
_entity_poly.entity_id
_entity_poly.type
_entity_poly.pdbx_seq_one_letter_code
_entity_poly.pdbx_strand_id
1 'polypeptide(L)'
;MSKNLLIVESPAKAKTIGKYLGPDFTVKSSVGHVRDLPKSDKAIAIKEDGDQHWAFTPKYVVSEGKEKVISDLKSAVKKADTIYLASDPDREGEAIAWHLKQILESVAGEKPFYRVTYNEITKP
;
A
#
# COMPACT_ATOMS: atom_id res chain seq x y z
N MET A 1 -19.81 1.19 -12.10
CA MET A 1 -18.76 0.75 -11.16
C MET A 1 -17.53 1.58 -11.44
N SER A 2 -16.84 2.07 -10.43
CA SER A 2 -15.59 2.82 -10.58
C SER A 2 -14.52 1.92 -11.19
N LYS A 3 -13.90 2.36 -12.29
CA LYS A 3 -12.83 1.59 -12.95
C LYS A 3 -11.52 1.67 -12.17
N ASN A 4 -11.33 2.72 -11.37
CA ASN A 4 -10.04 3.03 -10.76
C ASN A 4 -10.12 2.99 -9.23
N LEU A 5 -9.15 2.34 -8.59
CA LEU A 5 -8.92 2.39 -7.15
C LEU A 5 -7.67 3.20 -6.86
N LEU A 6 -7.78 4.24 -6.04
CA LEU A 6 -6.63 4.99 -5.53
C LEU A 6 -6.50 4.79 -4.01
N ILE A 7 -5.32 4.38 -3.56
CA ILE A 7 -5.03 4.12 -2.15
C ILE A 7 -4.02 5.15 -1.65
N VAL A 8 -4.38 5.86 -0.59
CA VAL A 8 -3.51 6.82 0.12
C VAL A 8 -3.26 6.33 1.55
N GLU A 9 -2.34 6.97 2.27
CA GLU A 9 -2.05 6.59 3.65
C GLU A 9 -3.11 7.03 4.66
N SER A 10 -3.75 8.20 4.49
CA SER A 10 -4.58 8.83 5.54
C SER A 10 -6.03 9.04 5.12
N PRO A 11 -7.01 8.89 6.04
CA PRO A 11 -8.43 9.12 5.72
C PRO A 11 -8.73 10.55 5.25
N ALA A 12 -8.00 11.53 5.78
CA ALA A 12 -8.15 12.93 5.39
C ALA A 12 -7.79 13.15 3.91
N LYS A 13 -6.63 12.62 3.46
CA LYS A 13 -6.22 12.66 2.05
C LYS A 13 -7.23 11.96 1.15
N ALA A 14 -7.73 10.80 1.58
CA ALA A 14 -8.72 10.04 0.82
C ALA A 14 -10.00 10.85 0.58
N LYS A 15 -10.47 11.56 1.61
CA LYS A 15 -11.65 12.44 1.53
C LYS A 15 -11.41 13.63 0.62
N THR A 16 -10.25 14.27 0.68
CA THR A 16 -9.93 15.44 -0.17
C THR A 16 -9.76 15.03 -1.63
N ILE A 17 -8.92 14.03 -1.93
CA ILE A 17 -8.64 13.57 -3.29
C ILE A 17 -9.90 12.98 -3.94
N GLY A 18 -10.74 12.27 -3.18
CA GLY A 18 -12.01 11.74 -3.67
C GLY A 18 -12.96 12.82 -4.19
N LYS A 19 -12.94 14.03 -3.60
CA LYS A 19 -13.72 15.17 -4.12
C LYS A 19 -13.18 15.70 -5.45
N TYR A 20 -11.90 15.51 -5.73
CA TYR A 20 -11.27 16.01 -6.95
C TYR A 20 -11.41 15.05 -8.13
N LEU A 21 -11.29 13.74 -7.89
CA LEU A 21 -11.28 12.73 -8.96
C LEU A 21 -12.67 12.29 -9.44
N GLY A 22 -13.71 12.53 -8.64
CA GLY A 22 -15.09 12.23 -9.05
C GLY A 22 -15.44 10.73 -9.06
N PRO A 23 -16.54 10.35 -9.72
CA PRO A 23 -17.18 9.02 -9.55
C PRO A 23 -16.42 7.85 -10.19
N ASP A 24 -15.48 8.12 -11.10
CA ASP A 24 -14.68 7.07 -11.75
C ASP A 24 -13.62 6.47 -10.84
N PHE A 25 -13.32 7.14 -9.71
CA PHE A 25 -12.36 6.71 -8.72
C PHE A 25 -13.04 6.29 -7.41
N THR A 26 -12.63 5.13 -6.90
CA THR A 26 -12.80 4.80 -5.49
C THR A 26 -11.51 5.14 -4.77
N VAL A 27 -11.58 6.06 -3.81
CA VAL A 27 -10.43 6.45 -2.99
C VAL A 27 -10.51 5.80 -1.62
N LYS A 28 -9.47 5.08 -1.23
CA LYS A 28 -9.36 4.37 0.06
C LYS A 28 -8.09 4.78 0.80
N SER A 29 -8.09 4.54 2.11
CA SER A 29 -6.96 4.79 2.99
C SER A 29 -6.43 3.49 3.58
N SER A 30 -5.09 3.35 3.66
CA SER A 30 -4.43 2.27 4.41
C SER A 30 -4.33 2.55 5.92
N VAL A 31 -4.65 3.79 6.31
CA VAL A 31 -4.53 4.31 7.68
C VAL A 31 -3.08 4.23 8.19
N GLY A 32 -2.10 4.50 7.31
CA GLY A 32 -0.66 4.35 7.55
C GLY A 32 -0.14 2.96 7.14
N HIS A 33 0.87 2.47 7.86
CA HIS A 33 1.44 1.14 7.64
C HIS A 33 0.42 0.02 7.89
N VAL A 34 0.51 -1.03 7.07
CA VAL A 34 -0.35 -2.22 7.15
C VAL A 34 0.43 -3.48 7.56
N ARG A 35 1.75 -3.41 7.51
CA ARG A 35 2.67 -4.46 7.93
C ARG A 35 3.80 -3.86 8.73
N ASP A 36 4.36 -4.68 9.60
CA ASP A 36 5.55 -4.36 10.37
C ASP A 36 6.36 -5.64 10.62
N LEU A 37 7.56 -5.49 11.17
CA LEU A 37 8.32 -6.60 11.73
C LEU A 37 7.57 -7.17 12.95
N PRO A 38 7.59 -8.49 13.17
CA PRO A 38 7.06 -9.07 14.38
C PRO A 38 7.86 -8.57 15.58
N LYS A 39 7.20 -8.36 16.72
CA LYS A 39 7.83 -7.89 17.97
C LYS A 39 8.84 -8.88 18.60
N SER A 40 9.07 -10.04 17.98
CA SER A 40 9.97 -11.08 18.45
C SER A 40 11.39 -10.92 17.88
N ASP A 41 12.38 -11.44 18.60
CA ASP A 41 13.81 -11.38 18.23
C ASP A 41 14.19 -12.04 16.88
N LYS A 42 13.27 -12.77 16.22
CA LYS A 42 13.49 -13.45 14.94
C LYS A 42 12.82 -12.77 13.74
N ALA A 43 12.73 -11.44 13.77
CA ALA A 43 12.11 -10.65 12.71
C ALA A 43 12.91 -10.60 11.40
N ILE A 44 14.24 -10.71 11.47
CA ILE A 44 15.14 -10.64 10.32
C ILE A 44 15.94 -11.94 10.29
N ALA A 45 15.80 -12.69 9.19
CA ALA A 45 16.67 -13.84 8.94
C ALA A 45 18.00 -13.34 8.37
N ILE A 46 19.10 -13.75 9.01
CA ILE A 46 20.47 -13.41 8.60
C ILE A 46 21.10 -14.69 8.04
N LYS A 47 21.64 -14.62 6.83
CA LYS A 47 22.33 -15.72 6.18
C LYS A 47 23.59 -15.21 5.50
N GLU A 48 24.64 -16.02 5.49
CA GLU A 48 25.80 -15.77 4.63
C GLU A 48 25.39 -15.93 3.16
N ASP A 49 25.87 -15.03 2.31
CA ASP A 49 25.55 -14.97 0.88
C ASP A 49 26.84 -14.76 0.06
N GLY A 50 27.78 -15.70 0.17
CA GLY A 50 29.10 -15.64 -0.46
C GLY A 50 30.20 -15.12 0.46
N ASP A 51 31.39 -14.91 -0.10
CA ASP A 51 32.56 -14.50 0.68
C ASP A 51 32.37 -13.07 1.22
N GLN A 52 32.30 -12.96 2.55
CA GLN A 52 32.09 -11.72 3.32
C GLN A 52 30.78 -10.94 3.04
N HIS A 53 29.73 -11.61 2.55
CA HIS A 53 28.43 -10.98 2.33
C HIS A 53 27.35 -11.65 3.19
N TRP A 54 26.40 -10.84 3.66
CA TRP A 54 25.25 -11.30 4.44
C TRP A 54 23.95 -10.82 3.82
N ALA A 55 22.99 -11.73 3.65
CA ALA A 55 21.63 -11.44 3.28
C ALA A 55 20.75 -11.24 4.53
N PHE A 56 20.02 -10.12 4.54
CA PHE A 56 19.06 -9.77 5.60
C PHE A 56 17.65 -9.85 5.02
N THR A 57 16.90 -10.89 5.38
CA THR A 57 15.53 -11.07 4.89
C THR A 57 14.53 -10.74 6.00
N PRO A 58 13.83 -9.59 5.93
CA PRO A 58 12.80 -9.25 6.91
C PRO A 58 11.56 -10.12 6.72
N LYS A 59 11.03 -10.62 7.83
CA LYS A 59 9.69 -11.23 7.87
C LYS A 59 8.71 -10.16 8.31
N TYR A 60 7.86 -9.70 7.39
CA TYR A 60 6.81 -8.75 7.72
C TYR A 60 5.48 -9.46 8.00
N VAL A 61 4.81 -9.07 9.07
CA VAL A 61 3.47 -9.52 9.46
C VAL A 61 2.46 -8.39 9.32
N VAL A 62 1.17 -8.72 9.20
CA VAL A 62 0.10 -7.72 9.26
C VAL A 62 0.11 -7.08 10.64
N SER A 63 0.08 -5.74 10.70
CA SER A 63 0.01 -5.03 11.97
C SER A 63 -1.34 -5.27 12.65
N GLU A 64 -1.33 -5.40 13.97
CA GLU A 64 -2.52 -5.65 14.78
C GLU A 64 -3.62 -4.58 14.51
N GLY A 65 -4.86 -5.03 14.26
CA GLY A 65 -5.99 -4.15 13.98
C GLY A 65 -6.10 -3.68 12.52
N LYS A 66 -5.17 -4.09 11.63
CA LYS A 66 -5.21 -3.76 10.20
C LYS A 66 -5.91 -4.80 9.33
N GLU A 67 -6.40 -5.89 9.91
CA GLU A 67 -7.02 -7.01 9.19
C GLU A 67 -8.26 -6.54 8.42
N LYS A 68 -9.09 -5.71 9.05
CA LYS A 68 -10.29 -5.14 8.41
C LYS A 68 -9.92 -4.21 7.26
N VAL A 69 -8.91 -3.34 7.45
CA VAL A 69 -8.43 -2.43 6.40
C VAL A 69 -7.95 -3.24 5.20
N ILE A 70 -7.14 -4.28 5.42
CA ILE A 70 -6.66 -5.15 4.34
C ILE A 70 -7.81 -5.86 3.64
N SER A 71 -8.79 -6.38 4.39
CA SER A 71 -9.97 -7.04 3.81
C SER A 71 -10.77 -6.10 2.90
N ASP A 72 -10.98 -4.85 3.36
CA ASP A 72 -11.68 -3.82 2.60
C ASP A 72 -10.90 -3.42 1.35
N LEU A 73 -9.58 -3.27 1.45
CA LEU A 73 -8.71 -2.98 0.30
C LEU A 73 -8.70 -4.12 -0.71
N LYS A 74 -8.59 -5.38 -0.27
CA LYS A 74 -8.67 -6.56 -1.15
C LYS A 74 -10.00 -6.61 -1.89
N SER A 75 -11.10 -6.29 -1.20
CA SER A 75 -12.43 -6.22 -1.81
C SER A 75 -12.55 -5.09 -2.84
N ALA A 76 -11.91 -3.94 -2.60
CA ALA A 76 -11.86 -2.84 -3.56
C ALA A 76 -11.02 -3.20 -4.80
N VAL A 77 -9.86 -3.83 -4.61
CA VAL A 77 -8.98 -4.28 -5.71
C VAL A 77 -9.69 -5.25 -6.65
N LYS A 78 -10.49 -6.17 -6.10
CA LYS A 78 -11.29 -7.11 -6.92
C LYS A 78 -12.29 -6.40 -7.83
N LYS A 79 -12.81 -5.25 -7.42
CA LYS A 79 -13.84 -4.47 -8.14
C LYS A 79 -13.29 -3.42 -9.10
N ALA A 80 -12.02 -3.03 -8.96
CA ALA A 80 -11.38 -2.04 -9.82
C ALA A 80 -10.66 -2.71 -11.00
N ASP A 81 -10.48 -1.99 -12.09
CA ASP A 81 -9.69 -2.41 -13.26
C ASP A 81 -8.22 -1.99 -13.10
N THR A 82 -7.97 -0.84 -12.46
CA THR A 82 -6.63 -0.26 -12.25
C THR A 82 -6.41 0.18 -10.80
N ILE A 83 -5.22 -0.04 -10.27
CA ILE A 83 -4.84 0.32 -8.90
C ILE A 83 -3.76 1.41 -8.91
N TYR A 84 -4.00 2.49 -8.17
CA TYR A 84 -3.08 3.59 -7.96
C TYR A 84 -2.64 3.64 -6.49
N LEU A 85 -1.33 3.65 -6.27
CA LEU A 85 -0.71 3.82 -4.96
C LEU A 85 -0.18 5.26 -4.85
N ALA A 86 -0.78 6.01 -3.94
CA ALA A 86 -0.65 7.46 -3.83
C ALA A 86 -0.27 7.86 -2.40
N SER A 87 0.67 7.14 -1.79
CA SER A 87 1.32 7.55 -0.55
C SER A 87 2.27 8.72 -0.79
N ASP A 88 2.77 9.34 0.28
CA ASP A 88 3.64 10.50 0.16
C ASP A 88 4.92 10.22 -0.63
N PRO A 89 5.50 11.25 -1.29
CA PRO A 89 6.69 11.10 -2.13
C PRO A 89 7.98 11.07 -1.30
N ASP A 90 7.95 10.37 -0.17
CA ASP A 90 9.10 10.15 0.70
C ASP A 90 9.39 8.65 0.88
N ARG A 91 10.45 8.34 1.63
CA ARG A 91 10.87 6.95 1.87
C ARG A 91 9.80 6.13 2.61
N GLU A 92 9.07 6.75 3.53
CA GLU A 92 8.04 6.05 4.31
C GLU A 92 6.83 5.73 3.43
N GLY A 93 6.38 6.70 2.64
CA GLY A 93 5.32 6.52 1.66
C GLY A 93 5.68 5.45 0.64
N GLU A 94 6.93 5.38 0.18
CA GLU A 94 7.36 4.32 -0.74
C GLU A 94 7.33 2.93 -0.08
N ALA A 95 7.75 2.81 1.18
CA ALA A 95 7.63 1.57 1.93
C ALA A 95 6.17 1.13 2.12
N ILE A 96 5.26 2.08 2.39
CA ILE A 96 3.81 1.83 2.48
C ILE A 96 3.28 1.33 1.13
N ALA A 97 3.62 1.98 0.02
CA ALA A 97 3.21 1.56 -1.32
C ALA A 97 3.70 0.15 -1.64
N TRP A 98 4.96 -0.15 -1.35
CA TRP A 98 5.53 -1.47 -1.52
C TRP A 98 4.78 -2.54 -0.70
N HIS A 99 4.55 -2.29 0.60
CA HIS A 99 3.81 -3.21 1.46
C HIS A 99 2.38 -3.46 0.98
N LEU A 100 1.68 -2.41 0.53
CA LEU A 100 0.35 -2.53 -0.04
C LEU A 100 0.37 -3.41 -1.30
N LYS A 101 1.29 -3.16 -2.23
CA LYS A 101 1.44 -3.97 -3.44
C LYS A 101 1.63 -5.45 -3.09
N GLN A 102 2.57 -5.76 -2.19
CA GLN A 102 2.87 -7.13 -1.75
C GLN A 102 1.67 -7.86 -1.14
N ILE A 103 0.76 -7.17 -0.45
CA ILE A 103 -0.44 -7.79 0.12
C ILE A 103 -1.53 -7.98 -0.94
N LEU A 104 -1.66 -7.01 -1.84
CA LEU A 104 -2.79 -6.88 -2.75
C LEU A 104 -2.57 -7.59 -4.08
N GLU A 105 -1.33 -7.84 -4.49
CA GLU A 105 -0.99 -8.52 -5.76
C GLU A 105 -1.71 -9.87 -5.89
N SER A 106 -1.80 -10.63 -4.81
CA SER A 106 -2.48 -11.94 -4.77
C SER A 106 -3.97 -11.90 -5.17
N VAL A 107 -4.65 -10.76 -5.00
CA VAL A 107 -6.06 -10.57 -5.37
C VAL A 107 -6.26 -9.67 -6.58
N ALA A 108 -5.17 -9.04 -7.06
CA ALA A 108 -5.20 -8.16 -8.22
C ALA A 108 -5.14 -8.94 -9.53
N GLY A 109 -4.50 -10.12 -9.55
CA GLY A 109 -4.26 -10.86 -10.80
C GLY A 109 -3.33 -10.06 -11.72
N GLU A 110 -3.72 -9.89 -12.99
CA GLU A 110 -2.94 -9.15 -13.99
C GLU A 110 -3.21 -7.62 -14.00
N LYS A 111 -4.03 -7.12 -13.06
CA LYS A 111 -4.39 -5.71 -13.03
C LYS A 111 -3.17 -4.82 -12.75
N PRO A 112 -3.01 -3.70 -13.47
CA PRO A 112 -1.85 -2.84 -13.31
C PRO A 112 -1.88 -2.06 -11.99
N PHE A 113 -0.69 -1.90 -11.40
CA PHE A 113 -0.41 -0.99 -10.29
C PHE A 113 0.40 0.19 -10.81
N TYR A 114 -0.05 1.41 -10.52
CA TYR A 114 0.67 2.64 -10.82
C TYR A 114 1.03 3.38 -9.53
N ARG A 115 2.25 3.95 -9.50
CA ARG A 115 2.69 4.85 -8.44
C ARG A 115 2.34 6.28 -8.85
N VAL A 116 1.67 7.02 -7.96
CA VAL A 116 1.31 8.43 -8.16
C VAL A 116 2.04 9.26 -7.11
N THR A 117 2.79 10.27 -7.51
CA THR A 117 3.48 11.20 -6.61
C THR A 117 2.90 12.61 -6.75
N TYR A 118 2.88 13.35 -5.64
CA TYR A 118 2.49 14.76 -5.60
C TYR A 118 3.09 15.41 -4.35
N ASN A 119 3.40 16.70 -4.42
CA ASN A 119 3.91 17.47 -3.27
C ASN A 119 2.80 18.30 -2.59
N GLU A 120 1.68 18.49 -3.27
CA GLU A 120 0.53 19.24 -2.78
C GLU A 120 -0.77 18.61 -3.28
N ILE A 121 -1.86 18.79 -2.50
CA ILE A 121 -3.19 18.30 -2.84
C ILE A 121 -4.07 19.52 -3.12
N THR A 122 -3.97 20.04 -4.34
CA THR A 122 -4.71 21.22 -4.82
C THR A 122 -5.47 20.87 -6.09
N LYS A 123 -6.51 21.65 -6.38
CA LYS A 123 -7.24 21.60 -7.66
C LYS A 123 -6.95 22.92 -8.38
N PRO A 124 -6.69 22.92 -9.70
CA PRO A 124 -6.58 24.14 -10.50
C PRO A 124 -7.83 25.02 -10.38
#